data_AF-A0A1F7N9Q4-F1
#
_entry.id   AF-A0A1F7N9Q4-F1
#
_cell.length_a   1.000
_cell.length_b   1.000
_cell.length_c   1.000
_cell.angle_alpha   90.00
_cell.angle_beta   90.00
_cell.angle_gamma   90.00
#
_symmetry.space_group_name_H-M   'P 1'
#
loop_
_entity.id
_entity.type
_entity.pdbx_description
1 polymer ?
#
loop_
_entity_poly.entity_id
_entity_poly.type
_entity_poly.pdbx_seq_one_letter_code
_entity_poly.pdbx_strand_id
1 'polypeptide(L)'
;MTHLGAHLARLARLELELGVAETRALLIRAAVAAGVGLAGGAALVAALVVLAAAALAPSFGAAWEHLALAGGGAGLVGLAAGAWSARRLRRLGGPRQTLASWEETWRWLGALPRSRPTSREPAR
;
A
#
# COMPACT_ATOMS: atom_id res chain seq x y z
N MET A 1 -31.96 -15.19 -25.70
CA MET A 1 -30.48 -15.08 -25.60
C MET A 1 -29.98 -13.67 -25.26
N THR A 2 -30.83 -12.63 -25.27
CA THR A 2 -30.47 -11.23 -24.97
C THR A 2 -30.41 -10.90 -23.46
N HIS A 3 -31.23 -11.54 -22.63
CA HIS A 3 -31.27 -11.30 -21.18
C HIS A 3 -30.01 -11.76 -20.41
N LEU A 4 -29.43 -12.89 -20.81
CA LEU A 4 -28.22 -13.44 -20.19
C LEU A 4 -26.99 -12.55 -20.47
N GLY A 5 -26.85 -12.05 -21.70
CA GLY A 5 -25.77 -11.13 -22.06
C GLY A 5 -25.84 -9.80 -21.30
N ALA A 6 -27.04 -9.24 -21.14
CA ALA A 6 -27.24 -8.01 -20.37
C ALA A 6 -26.93 -8.21 -18.86
N HIS A 7 -27.26 -9.37 -18.30
CA HIS A 7 -27.01 -9.66 -16.89
C HIS A 7 -25.51 -9.88 -16.61
N LEU A 8 -24.81 -10.58 -17.50
CA LEU A 8 -23.37 -10.79 -17.45
C LEU A 8 -22.58 -9.49 -17.62
N ALA A 9 -22.99 -8.63 -18.56
CA ALA A 9 -22.38 -7.32 -18.74
C ALA A 9 -22.53 -6.44 -17.49
N ARG A 10 -23.67 -6.56 -16.78
CA ARG A 10 -23.91 -5.84 -15.52
C ARG A 10 -23.02 -6.35 -14.38
N LEU A 11 -22.84 -7.67 -14.30
CA LEU A 11 -21.94 -8.30 -13.31
C LEU A 11 -20.47 -7.92 -13.58
N ALA A 12 -20.01 -8.04 -14.83
CA ALA A 12 -18.65 -7.65 -15.21
C ALA A 12 -18.38 -6.16 -14.92
N ARG A 13 -19.37 -5.30 -15.15
CA ARG A 13 -19.26 -3.88 -14.81
C ARG A 13 -19.18 -3.65 -13.29
N LEU A 14 -19.98 -4.38 -12.50
CA LEU A 14 -19.94 -4.30 -11.04
C LEU A 14 -18.62 -4.82 -10.47
N GLU A 15 -18.05 -5.89 -11.04
CA GLU A 15 -16.72 -6.39 -10.68
C GLU A 15 -15.62 -5.38 -11.03
N LEU A 16 -15.70 -4.72 -12.19
CA LEU A 16 -14.77 -3.65 -12.56
C LEU A 16 -14.89 -2.44 -11.62
N GLU A 17 -16.11 -2.01 -11.31
CA GLU A 17 -16.34 -0.90 -10.38
C GLU A 17 -15.84 -1.24 -8.96
N LEU A 18 -16.02 -2.48 -8.51
CA LEU A 18 -15.48 -2.97 -7.24
C LEU A 18 -13.95 -3.03 -7.27
N GLY A 19 -13.35 -3.57 -8.33
CA GLY A 19 -11.90 -3.66 -8.49
C GLY A 19 -11.23 -2.28 -8.54
N VAL A 20 -11.86 -1.30 -9.19
CA VAL A 20 -11.38 0.10 -9.20
C VAL A 20 -11.51 0.72 -7.81
N ALA A 21 -12.64 0.52 -7.12
CA ALA A 21 -12.83 1.05 -5.76
C ALA A 21 -11.82 0.45 -4.77
N GLU A 22 -11.55 -0.84 -4.86
CA GLU A 22 -10.58 -1.54 -4.02
C GLU A 22 -9.13 -1.09 -4.32
N THR A 23 -8.78 -0.97 -5.60
CA THR A 23 -7.46 -0.46 -6.02
C THR A 23 -7.24 0.97 -5.52
N ARG A 24 -8.26 1.82 -5.63
CA ARG A 24 -8.21 3.20 -5.11
C ARG A 24 -8.05 3.22 -3.59
N ALA A 25 -8.78 2.37 -2.87
CA ALA A 25 -8.65 2.26 -1.42
C ALA A 25 -7.25 1.78 -1.00
N LEU A 26 -6.67 0.82 -1.73
CA LEU A 26 -5.30 0.35 -1.52
C LEU A 26 -4.27 1.45 -1.78
N LEU A 27 -4.41 2.18 -2.89
CA LEU A 27 -3.54 3.32 -3.23
C LEU A 27 -3.57 4.39 -2.14
N ILE A 28 -4.76 4.78 -1.67
CA ILE A 28 -4.90 5.78 -0.60
C ILE A 28 -4.23 5.28 0.68
N ARG A 29 -4.47 4.02 1.08
CA ARG A 29 -3.85 3.42 2.27
C ARG A 29 -2.34 3.36 2.18
N ALA A 30 -1.80 3.02 1.01
CA ALA A 30 -0.37 3.00 0.75
C ALA A 30 0.23 4.41 0.79
N ALA A 31 -0.43 5.39 0.16
CA ALA A 31 -0.01 6.79 0.15
C ALA A 31 0.00 7.38 1.57
N VAL A 32 -1.03 7.12 2.38
CA VAL A 32 -1.07 7.54 3.79
C VAL A 32 0.07 6.91 4.59
N ALA A 33 0.29 5.60 4.43
CA ALA A 33 1.37 4.92 5.13
C ALA A 33 2.75 5.48 4.73
N ALA A 34 2.98 5.73 3.44
CA ALA A 34 4.20 6.33 2.93
C ALA A 34 4.39 7.76 3.45
N GLY A 35 3.33 8.59 3.43
CA GLY A 35 3.36 9.96 3.94
C GLY A 35 3.70 10.03 5.43
N VAL A 36 3.08 9.18 6.25
CA VAL A 36 3.41 9.07 7.69
C VAL A 36 4.85 8.59 7.89
N GLY A 37 5.33 7.67 7.06
CA GLY A 37 6.71 7.19 7.10
C GLY A 37 7.71 8.30 6.79
N LEU A 38 7.45 9.10 5.75
CA LEU A 38 8.28 10.25 5.37
C LEU A 38 8.31 11.31 6.47
N ALA A 39 7.14 11.68 7.01
CA ALA A 39 7.05 12.64 8.11
C ALA A 39 7.77 12.14 9.37
N GLY A 40 7.61 10.85 9.71
CA GLY A 40 8.32 10.22 10.81
C GLY A 40 9.85 10.21 10.61
N GLY A 41 10.31 9.97 9.39
CA GLY A 41 11.73 10.06 9.03
C GLY A 41 12.28 11.48 9.20
N ALA A 42 11.57 12.50 8.70
CA ALA A 42 11.96 13.89 8.88
C ALA A 42 12.02 14.30 10.36
N ALA A 43 11.02 13.89 11.15
CA ALA A 43 11.01 14.12 12.60
C ALA A 43 12.19 13.45 13.30
N LEU A 44 12.60 12.25 12.86
CA LEU A 44 13.78 11.56 13.37
C LEU A 44 15.08 12.31 13.08
N VAL A 45 15.24 12.81 11.84
CA VAL A 45 16.42 13.61 11.48
C VAL A 45 16.48 14.88 12.34
N ALA A 46 15.35 15.59 12.47
CA ALA A 46 15.27 16.78 13.32
C ALA A 46 15.59 16.45 14.79
N ALA A 47 15.05 15.36 15.31
CA ALA A 47 15.33 14.88 16.66
C ALA A 47 16.82 14.60 16.89
N LEU A 48 17.51 13.98 15.94
CA LEU A 48 18.95 13.73 16.02
C LEU A 48 19.75 15.04 16.05
N VAL A 49 19.38 16.01 15.21
CA VAL A 49 20.01 17.34 15.22
C VAL A 49 19.81 18.04 16.56
N VAL A 50 18.59 18.00 17.11
CA VAL A 50 18.28 18.60 18.42
C VAL A 50 19.02 17.89 19.55
N LEU A 51 19.14 16.57 19.52
CA LEU A 51 19.91 15.80 20.50
C LEU A 51 21.41 16.09 20.40
N ALA A 52 21.95 16.25 19.20
CA ALA A 52 23.33 16.68 19.01
C ALA A 52 23.56 18.08 19.59
N ALA A 53 22.63 19.01 19.36
CA ALA A 53 22.66 20.34 19.97
C ALA A 53 22.56 20.27 21.50
N ALA A 54 21.69 19.40 22.05
CA ALA A 54 21.57 19.18 23.48
C ALA A 54 22.87 18.63 24.10
N ALA A 55 23.56 17.73 23.40
CA ALA A 55 24.84 17.17 23.86
C ALA A 55 25.96 18.22 23.87
N LEU A 56 25.88 19.23 22.99
CA LEU A 56 26.86 20.32 22.90
C LEU A 56 26.51 21.51 23.82
N ALA A 57 25.25 21.69 24.21
CA ALA A 57 24.82 22.82 25.04
C ALA A 57 25.60 22.99 26.37
N PRO A 58 26.00 21.92 27.10
CA PRO A 58 26.79 22.05 28.32
C PRO A 58 28.15 22.73 28.12
N SER A 59 28.80 22.59 26.95
CA SER A 59 30.08 23.24 26.69
C SER A 59 29.97 24.76 26.52
N PHE A 60 28.75 25.26 26.33
CA PHE A 60 28.45 26.69 26.23
C PHE A 60 27.73 27.23 27.47
N GLY A 61 27.58 26.42 28.53
CA GLY A 61 26.82 26.80 29.73
C GLY A 61 25.32 26.99 29.48
N ALA A 62 24.77 26.41 28.41
CA ALA A 62 23.37 26.54 28.04
C ALA A 62 22.50 25.42 28.64
N ALA A 63 21.21 25.72 28.86
CA ALA A 63 20.24 24.74 29.35
C ALA A 63 19.96 23.66 28.29
N TRP A 64 20.39 22.42 28.56
CA TRP A 64 20.32 21.29 27.63
C TRP A 64 19.10 20.39 27.83
N GLU A 65 18.50 20.41 29.03
CA GLU A 65 17.42 19.49 29.43
C GLU A 65 16.19 19.61 28.51
N HIS A 66 15.78 20.83 28.18
CA HIS A 66 14.66 21.06 27.28
C HIS A 66 14.92 20.56 25.86
N LEU A 67 16.16 20.70 25.38
CA LEU A 67 16.57 20.20 24.07
C LEU A 67 16.59 18.66 24.06
N ALA A 68 17.11 18.04 25.12
CA ALA A 68 17.13 16.59 25.26
C ALA A 68 15.71 16.00 25.30
N LEU A 69 14.79 16.62 26.04
CA LEU A 69 13.38 16.20 26.10
C LEU A 69 12.66 16.39 24.76
N ALA A 70 12.85 17.54 24.10
CA ALA A 70 12.24 17.82 22.81
C ALA A 70 12.76 16.87 21.72
N GLY A 71 14.09 16.70 21.63
CA GLY A 71 14.73 15.79 20.68
C GLY A 71 14.38 14.34 20.96
N GLY A 72 14.43 13.90 22.23
CA GLY A 72 14.05 12.55 22.63
C GLY A 72 12.59 12.23 22.33
N GLY A 73 11.67 13.13 22.68
CA GLY A 73 10.24 12.99 22.40
C GLY A 73 9.95 12.92 20.91
N ALA A 74 10.50 13.84 20.12
CA ALA A 74 10.36 13.83 18.65
C ALA A 74 10.96 12.55 18.03
N GLY A 75 12.08 12.08 18.55
CA GLY A 75 12.74 10.85 18.10
C GLY A 75 11.88 9.62 18.33
N LEU A 76 11.28 9.48 19.51
CA LEU A 76 10.34 8.39 19.82
C LEU A 76 9.11 8.42 18.90
N VAL A 77 8.54 9.60 18.65
CA VAL A 77 7.42 9.77 17.73
C VAL A 77 7.81 9.38 16.30
N GLY A 78 8.98 9.82 15.83
CA GLY A 78 9.50 9.46 14.51
C GLY A 78 9.72 7.95 14.36
N LEU A 79 10.29 7.29 15.38
CA LEU A 79 10.46 5.83 15.40
C LEU A 79 9.12 5.10 15.39
N ALA A 80 8.16 5.54 16.22
CA ALA A 80 6.84 4.94 16.28
C ALA A 80 6.09 5.08 14.95
N ALA A 81 6.15 6.26 14.32
CA ALA A 81 5.59 6.52 13.00
C ALA A 81 6.24 5.65 11.92
N GLY A 82 7.58 5.54 11.92
CA GLY A 82 8.32 4.66 11.01
C GLY A 82 7.95 3.19 11.18
N ALA A 83 7.92 2.69 12.42
CA ALA A 83 7.53 1.31 12.72
C ALA A 83 6.07 1.02 12.36
N TRP A 84 5.17 1.98 12.57
CA TRP A 84 3.77 1.87 12.15
C TRP A 84 3.66 1.84 10.62
N SER A 85 4.32 2.77 9.92
CA SER A 85 4.33 2.85 8.46
C SER A 85 4.88 1.56 7.84
N ALA A 86 6.04 1.08 8.31
CA ALA A 86 6.64 -0.16 7.83
C ALA A 86 5.73 -1.37 8.06
N ARG A 87 5.11 -1.49 9.24
CA ARG A 87 4.12 -2.56 9.51
C ARG A 87 2.91 -2.45 8.60
N ARG A 88 2.43 -1.24 8.33
CA ARG A 88 1.27 -1.01 7.45
C ARG A 88 1.60 -1.36 6.01
N LEU A 89 2.73 -0.92 5.48
CA LEU A 89 3.18 -1.22 4.13
C LEU A 89 3.47 -2.71 3.94
N ARG A 90 4.07 -3.40 4.93
CA ARG A 90 4.25 -4.86 4.88
C ARG A 90 2.92 -5.62 4.83
N ARG A 91 1.91 -5.15 5.56
CA ARG A 91 0.55 -5.73 5.50
C ARG A 91 -0.17 -5.44 4.18
N LEU A 92 0.17 -4.34 3.50
CA LEU A 92 -0.36 -4.00 2.17
C LEU A 92 0.38 -4.76 1.05
N GLY A 93 1.69 -4.94 1.16
CA GLY A 93 2.56 -5.67 0.22
C GLY A 93 2.51 -7.20 0.36
N GLY A 94 1.59 -7.72 1.17
CA GLY A 94 1.32 -9.16 1.27
C GLY A 94 0.10 -9.64 0.49
N PRO A 95 0.07 -9.61 -0.87
CA PRO A 95 -0.89 -10.37 -1.65
C PRO A 95 -0.18 -11.45 -2.48
N ARG A 96 0.59 -12.35 -1.84
CA ARG A 96 1.10 -13.54 -2.58
C ARG A 96 -0.05 -14.34 -3.20
N GLN A 97 -1.22 -14.33 -2.56
CA GLN A 97 -2.43 -14.98 -3.07
C GLN A 97 -3.13 -14.16 -4.17
N THR A 98 -3.13 -12.83 -4.11
CA THR A 98 -3.82 -12.00 -5.11
C THR A 98 -3.05 -11.90 -6.41
N LEU A 99 -1.71 -11.93 -6.37
CA LEU A 99 -0.88 -12.04 -7.58
C LEU A 99 -0.97 -13.43 -8.21
N ALA A 100 -0.98 -14.50 -7.40
CA ALA A 100 -1.18 -15.85 -7.90
C ALA A 100 -2.58 -16.01 -8.53
N SER A 101 -3.62 -15.49 -7.87
CA SER A 101 -4.99 -15.47 -8.38
C SER A 101 -5.13 -14.63 -9.65
N TRP A 102 -4.43 -13.51 -9.76
CA TRP A 102 -4.39 -12.70 -10.98
C TRP A 102 -3.73 -13.44 -12.14
N GLU A 103 -2.60 -14.10 -11.90
CA GLU A 103 -1.87 -14.89 -12.89
C GLU A 103 -2.68 -16.13 -13.34
N GLU A 104 -3.44 -16.72 -12.43
CA GLU A 104 -4.37 -17.81 -12.69
C GLU A 104 -5.60 -17.34 -13.48
N THR A 105 -6.09 -16.14 -13.19
CA THR A 105 -7.16 -15.47 -13.95
C THR A 105 -6.70 -15.15 -15.38
N TRP A 106 -5.47 -14.69 -15.58
CA TRP A 106 -4.88 -14.49 -16.91
C TRP A 106 -4.63 -15.80 -17.65
N ARG A 107 -4.22 -16.87 -16.95
CA ARG A 107 -4.13 -18.21 -17.53
C ARG A 107 -5.49 -18.70 -18.03
N TRP A 108 -6.56 -18.47 -17.27
CA TRP A 108 -7.92 -18.83 -17.65
C TRP A 108 -8.42 -18.00 -18.85
N LEU A 109 -8.18 -16.69 -18.85
CA LEU A 109 -8.48 -15.79 -19.97
C LEU A 109 -7.71 -16.14 -21.25
N GLY A 110 -6.45 -16.55 -21.13
CA GLY A 110 -5.62 -17.03 -22.25
C GLY A 110 -6.02 -18.42 -22.75
N ALA A 111 -6.72 -19.22 -21.95
CA ALA A 111 -7.27 -20.51 -22.35
C ALA A 111 -8.62 -20.39 -23.08
N LEU A 112 -9.40 -19.35 -22.78
CA LEU A 112 -10.71 -19.08 -23.39
C LEU A 112 -10.72 -19.02 -24.94
N PRO A 113 -9.72 -18.44 -25.64
CA PRO A 113 -9.68 -18.48 -27.09
C PRO A 113 -9.33 -19.86 -27.68
N ARG A 114 -8.76 -20.81 -26.90
CA ARG A 114 -8.44 -22.17 -27.39
C ARG A 114 -9.61 -23.14 -27.33
N SER A 115 -10.65 -22.85 -26.56
CA SER A 115 -11.82 -23.71 -26.38
C SER A 115 -13.03 -23.25 -27.20
N ARG A 116 -12.84 -22.69 -28.40
CA ARG A 116 -13.92 -22.66 -29.40
C ARG A 116 -14.00 -24.05 -30.04
N PRO A 117 -15.07 -24.82 -29.83
CA PRO A 117 -15.16 -26.18 -30.35
C PRO A 117 -15.31 -26.15 -31.86
N THR A 118 -14.43 -26.89 -32.53
CA THR A 118 -14.71 -27.62 -33.77
C THR A 118 -16.08 -28.30 -33.67
N SER A 119 -17.12 -27.62 -34.14
CA SER A 119 -18.45 -28.18 -34.36
C SER A 119 -19.06 -27.51 -35.60
N ARG A 120 -18.41 -27.78 -36.74
CA ARG A 120 -19.04 -27.72 -38.05
C ARG A 120 -18.76 -29.05 -38.73
N GLU A 121 -19.57 -30.03 -38.38
CA GLU A 121 -19.78 -31.21 -39.20
C GLU A 121 -21.19 -31.05 -39.80
N PRO A 122 -21.34 -30.68 -41.08
CA PRO A 122 -22.58 -30.90 -41.79
C PRO A 122 -22.56 -32.34 -42.30
N ALA A 123 -23.16 -33.26 -41.54
CA ALA A 123 -23.64 -34.50 -42.10
C ALA A 123 -25.04 -34.24 -42.69
N ARG A 124 -25.11 -34.42 -44.01
CA ARG A 124 -26.26 -34.37 -44.95
C ARG A 124 -26.41 -33.09 -45.74
#